data_AF-H2XL35-F1
#
_entry.id   AF-H2XL35-F1
#
_cell.length_a   1.000
_cell.length_b   1.000
_cell.length_c   1.000
_cell.angle_alpha   90.00
_cell.angle_beta   90.00
_cell.angle_gamma   90.00
#
_symmetry.space_group_name_H-M   'P 1'
#
loop_
_entity.id
_entity.type
_entity.pdbx_description
1 polymer ?
#
loop_
_entity_poly.entity_id
_entity_poly.type
_entity_poly.pdbx_seq_one_letter_code
_entity_poly.pdbx_strand_id
1 'polypeptide(L)'
;MWITRDQKQYEWLTDIIQEVESKDASDLLDTHIFITQFPQKFDLRTTMLYICERHFQKVAGKSLFTGLRAVTHFGRPEFKSFFVSLTEEHAEVEKFGVFSCGPPPMTSCVEQTCAKLNKYEGASFLHHFENF
;
A
#
# COMPACT_ATOMS: atom_id res chain seq x y z
N MET A 1 3.87 0.67 0.43
CA MET A 1 2.63 0.66 -0.40
C MET A 1 2.97 0.38 -1.85
N TRP A 2 2.30 -0.57 -2.49
CA TRP A 2 2.42 -0.84 -3.93
C TRP A 2 1.14 -0.42 -4.64
N ILE A 3 1.22 0.53 -5.57
CA ILE A 3 0.07 1.05 -6.32
C ILE A 3 0.21 0.69 -7.79
N THR A 4 -0.72 -0.08 -8.33
CA THR A 4 -0.71 -0.49 -9.74
C THR A 4 -2.10 -0.47 -10.35
N ARG A 5 -2.20 -0.45 -11.69
CA ARG A 5 -3.47 -0.62 -12.38
C ARG A 5 -3.93 -2.07 -12.28
N ASP A 6 -3.09 -2.98 -12.73
CA ASP A 6 -3.25 -4.43 -12.67
C ASP A 6 -1.89 -5.08 -12.40
N GLN A 7 -1.88 -6.39 -12.15
CA GLN A 7 -0.66 -7.12 -11.80
C GLN A 7 -0.08 -7.92 -12.98
N LYS A 8 -0.62 -7.80 -14.20
CA LYS A 8 -0.37 -8.73 -15.31
C LYS A 8 1.11 -8.89 -15.72
N GLN A 9 1.96 -7.92 -15.40
CA GLN A 9 3.41 -7.94 -15.67
C GLN A 9 4.28 -7.94 -14.40
N TYR A 10 3.65 -7.91 -13.23
CA TYR A 10 4.31 -7.76 -11.93
C TYR A 10 3.89 -8.87 -10.96
N GLU A 11 3.44 -10.01 -11.49
CA GLU A 11 3.02 -11.15 -10.68
C GLU A 11 4.20 -11.67 -9.84
N TRP A 12 5.42 -11.67 -10.39
CA TRP A 12 6.64 -12.05 -9.66
C TRP A 12 6.89 -11.19 -8.40
N LEU A 13 6.38 -9.95 -8.36
CA LEU A 13 6.54 -9.09 -7.19
C LEU A 13 5.71 -9.61 -6.00
N THR A 14 4.60 -10.33 -6.24
CA THR A 14 3.87 -10.98 -5.15
C THR A 14 4.70 -12.07 -4.49
N ASP A 15 5.50 -12.81 -5.26
CA ASP A 15 6.36 -13.87 -4.72
C ASP A 15 7.48 -13.27 -3.86
N ILE A 16 8.05 -12.12 -4.29
CA ILE A 16 9.03 -11.39 -3.50
C ILE A 16 8.41 -10.86 -2.21
N ILE A 17 7.22 -10.26 -2.27
CA ILE A 17 6.52 -9.79 -1.06
C ILE A 17 6.30 -10.97 -0.11
N GLN A 18 5.89 -12.14 -0.63
CA GLN A 18 5.70 -13.34 0.18
C GLN A 18 7.00 -13.78 0.86
N GLU A 19 8.11 -13.78 0.14
CA GLU A 19 9.43 -14.13 0.68
C GLU A 19 9.86 -13.15 1.78
N VAL A 20 9.71 -11.85 1.54
CA VAL A 20 10.06 -10.82 2.52
C VAL A 20 9.18 -10.93 3.76
N GLU A 21 7.86 -11.09 3.59
CA GLU A 21 6.94 -11.30 4.71
C GLU A 21 7.28 -12.56 5.52
N SER A 22 7.78 -13.63 4.87
CA SER A 22 8.14 -14.87 5.57
C SER A 22 9.40 -14.73 6.45
N LYS A 23 10.27 -13.76 6.12
CA LYS A 23 11.52 -13.48 6.85
C LYS A 23 11.37 -12.35 7.86
N ASP A 24 10.27 -11.61 7.81
CA ASP A 24 9.98 -10.51 8.73
C ASP A 24 9.50 -11.04 10.09
N ALA A 25 10.45 -11.37 10.97
CA ALA A 25 10.20 -11.91 12.30
C ALA A 25 9.88 -10.84 13.36
N SER A 26 10.01 -9.56 13.02
CA SER A 26 9.80 -8.44 13.94
C SER A 26 8.65 -7.53 13.52
N ASP A 27 7.83 -7.99 12.57
CA ASP A 27 6.70 -7.25 11.98
C ASP A 27 7.08 -5.81 11.57
N LEU A 28 8.28 -5.67 10.97
CA LEU A 28 8.79 -4.38 10.50
C LEU A 28 8.13 -3.94 9.19
N LEU A 29 7.53 -4.86 8.45
CA LEU A 29 6.94 -4.60 7.15
C LEU A 29 5.41 -4.76 7.18
N ASP A 30 4.70 -3.65 7.04
CA ASP A 30 3.29 -3.65 6.66
C ASP A 30 3.10 -3.31 5.18
N THR A 31 2.56 -4.26 4.42
CA THR A 31 2.41 -4.15 2.97
C THR A 31 0.96 -3.95 2.56
N HIS A 32 0.70 -2.79 1.95
CA HIS A 32 -0.57 -2.48 1.32
C HIS A 32 -0.43 -2.45 -0.21
N ILE A 33 -1.27 -3.23 -0.90
CA ILE A 33 -1.36 -3.29 -2.36
C ILE A 33 -2.63 -2.56 -2.81
N PHE A 34 -2.54 -1.67 -3.79
CA PHE A 34 -3.68 -0.93 -4.35
C PHE A 34 -3.83 -1.25 -5.83
N ILE A 35 -4.93 -1.91 -6.19
CA ILE A 35 -5.34 -2.18 -7.56
C ILE A 35 -6.30 -1.07 -8.01
N THR A 36 -5.84 -0.26 -8.96
CA THR A 36 -6.54 0.95 -9.41
C THR A 36 -7.35 0.77 -10.71
N GLN A 37 -7.38 -0.43 -11.28
CA GLN A 37 -8.23 -0.76 -12.43
C GLN A 37 -9.72 -0.60 -12.09
N PHE A 38 -10.51 -0.21 -13.08
CA PHE A 38 -11.97 -0.19 -12.92
C PHE A 38 -12.54 -1.61 -12.89
N PRO A 39 -13.52 -1.93 -12.02
CA PRO A 39 -14.07 -3.28 -11.91
C PRO A 39 -14.56 -3.87 -13.24
N GLN A 40 -15.11 -3.05 -14.14
CA GLN A 40 -15.59 -3.48 -15.46
C GLN A 40 -14.45 -3.91 -16.40
N LYS A 41 -13.20 -3.64 -16.04
CA LYS A 41 -11.99 -3.93 -16.81
C LYS A 41 -11.07 -4.90 -16.07
N PHE A 42 -11.53 -5.56 -15.02
CA PHE A 42 -10.77 -6.62 -14.36
C PHE A 42 -10.57 -7.79 -15.33
N ASP A 43 -9.35 -8.29 -15.38
CA ASP A 43 -9.08 -9.60 -15.96
C ASP A 43 -9.50 -10.71 -14.98
N LEU A 44 -9.38 -11.97 -15.41
CA LEU A 44 -9.76 -13.11 -14.58
C LEU A 44 -8.99 -13.16 -13.26
N ARG A 45 -7.68 -12.87 -13.29
CA ARG A 45 -6.83 -12.85 -12.08
C ARG A 45 -7.30 -11.79 -11.09
N THR A 46 -7.49 -10.56 -11.57
CA THR A 46 -7.93 -9.44 -10.72
C THR A 46 -9.34 -9.66 -10.19
N THR A 47 -10.22 -10.27 -10.98
CA THR A 47 -11.57 -10.65 -10.55
C THR A 47 -11.52 -11.68 -9.42
N MET A 48 -10.71 -12.73 -9.56
CA MET A 48 -10.54 -13.74 -8.52
C MET A 48 -9.91 -13.15 -7.26
N LEU A 49 -8.88 -12.32 -7.41
CA LEU A 49 -8.28 -11.58 -6.29
C LEU A 49 -9.34 -10.74 -5.56
N TYR A 50 -10.14 -9.96 -6.29
CA TYR A 50 -11.23 -9.17 -5.71
C TYR A 50 -12.24 -10.02 -4.93
N ILE A 51 -12.66 -11.14 -5.52
CA ILE A 51 -13.61 -12.05 -4.88
C ILE A 51 -13.02 -12.64 -3.61
N CYS A 52 -11.78 -13.16 -3.66
CA CYS A 52 -11.12 -13.76 -2.50
C CYS A 52 -10.90 -12.75 -1.37
N GLU A 53 -10.48 -11.53 -1.68
CA GLU A 53 -10.23 -10.49 -0.67
C GLU A 53 -11.51 -9.95 -0.03
N ARG A 54 -12.63 -9.89 -0.77
CA ARG A 54 -13.88 -9.31 -0.27
C ARG A 54 -14.87 -10.32 0.30
N HIS A 55 -14.88 -11.53 -0.24
CA HIS A 55 -15.94 -12.50 0.03
C HIS A 55 -15.46 -13.78 0.70
N PHE A 56 -14.15 -13.99 0.81
CA PHE A 56 -13.62 -15.15 1.51
C PHE A 56 -12.82 -14.73 2.75
N GLN A 57 -12.84 -15.60 3.76
CA GLN A 57 -12.06 -15.38 4.97
C GLN A 57 -10.57 -15.65 4.69
N LYS A 58 -9.72 -14.82 5.28
CA LYS A 58 -8.27 -15.07 5.32
C LYS A 58 -7.99 -16.36 6.10
N VAL A 59 -7.03 -17.15 5.63
CA VAL A 59 -6.56 -18.35 6.34
C VAL A 59 -5.22 -18.03 6.98
N ALA A 60 -5.14 -18.17 8.31
CA ALA A 60 -3.96 -17.79 9.09
C ALA A 60 -3.47 -16.34 8.80
N GLY A 61 -4.41 -15.40 8.67
CA GLY A 61 -4.11 -14.00 8.36
C GLY A 61 -3.66 -13.73 6.92
N LYS A 62 -3.65 -14.75 6.05
CA LYS A 62 -3.21 -14.64 4.65
C LYS A 62 -4.37 -14.73 3.67
N SER A 63 -4.23 -14.01 2.55
CA SER A 63 -5.12 -14.12 1.40
C SER A 63 -5.19 -15.56 0.89
N LEU A 64 -6.40 -16.04 0.60
CA LEU A 64 -6.58 -17.36 -0.04
C LEU A 64 -6.02 -17.41 -1.47
N PHE A 65 -5.98 -16.26 -2.15
CA PHE A 65 -5.57 -16.23 -3.56
C PHE A 65 -4.07 -16.04 -3.73
N THR A 66 -3.48 -15.12 -2.95
CA THR A 66 -2.05 -14.79 -3.08
C THR A 66 -1.18 -15.41 -1.99
N GLY A 67 -1.77 -15.88 -0.89
CA GLY A 67 -1.00 -16.36 0.27
C GLY A 67 -0.22 -15.27 0.99
N LEU A 68 -0.52 -13.99 0.74
CA LEU A 68 0.14 -12.84 1.37
C LEU A 68 -0.58 -12.42 2.66
N ARG A 69 0.18 -11.94 3.65
CA ARG A 69 -0.36 -11.17 4.79
C ARG A 69 -0.83 -9.79 4.32
N ALA A 70 -0.13 -9.21 3.33
CA ALA A 70 -0.43 -7.94 2.69
C ALA A 70 -1.93 -7.75 2.42
N VAL A 71 -2.41 -6.54 2.66
CA VAL A 71 -3.81 -6.19 2.41
C VAL A 71 -3.94 -5.63 1.00
N THR A 72 -4.82 -6.24 0.20
CA THR A 72 -5.13 -5.73 -1.15
C THR A 72 -6.38 -4.86 -1.13
N HIS A 73 -6.21 -3.63 -1.56
CA HIS A 73 -7.24 -2.61 -1.70
C HIS A 73 -7.61 -2.42 -3.16
N PHE A 74 -8.88 -2.11 -3.42
CA PHE A 74 -9.39 -1.84 -4.76
C PHE A 74 -9.82 -0.38 -4.85
N GLY A 75 -9.10 0.39 -5.66
CA GLY A 75 -9.22 1.85 -5.73
C GLY A 75 -7.89 2.54 -5.50
N ARG A 76 -7.91 3.87 -5.59
CA ARG A 76 -6.74 4.70 -5.30
C ARG A 76 -6.60 4.85 -3.78
N PRO A 77 -5.37 4.89 -3.25
CA PRO A 77 -5.15 5.19 -1.85
C PRO A 77 -5.62 6.60 -1.51
N GLU A 78 -6.22 6.76 -0.34
CA GLU A 78 -6.48 8.07 0.27
C GLU A 78 -5.30 8.39 1.20
N PHE A 79 -4.25 9.01 0.64
CA PHE A 79 -2.99 9.22 1.35
C PHE A 79 -3.16 10.03 2.64
N LYS A 80 -4.10 10.98 2.68
CA LYS A 80 -4.30 11.82 3.86
C LYS A 80 -4.76 10.98 5.05
N SER A 81 -5.82 10.20 4.87
CA SER A 81 -6.38 9.34 5.92
C SER A 81 -5.36 8.28 6.34
N PHE A 82 -4.63 7.71 5.38
CA PHE A 82 -3.56 6.74 5.69
C PHE A 82 -2.44 7.35 6.54
N PHE A 83 -1.98 8.56 6.22
CA PHE A 83 -0.95 9.24 7.00
C PHE A 83 -1.47 9.68 8.38
N VAL A 84 -2.72 10.14 8.48
CA VAL A 84 -3.33 10.46 9.77
C VAL A 84 -3.43 9.21 10.64
N SER A 85 -3.88 8.07 10.10
CA SER A 85 -3.94 6.83 10.89
C SER A 85 -2.55 6.39 11.38
N LEU A 86 -1.48 6.60 10.60
CA LEU A 86 -0.11 6.32 11.06
C LEU A 86 0.28 7.20 12.27
N THR A 87 -0.12 8.47 12.28
CA THR A 87 0.16 9.35 13.44
C THR A 87 -0.66 8.98 14.68
N GLU A 88 -1.86 8.41 14.49
CA GLU A 88 -2.70 7.94 15.59
C GLU A 88 -2.19 6.63 16.17
N GLU A 89 -1.73 5.72 15.31
CA GLU A 89 -1.15 4.43 15.69
C GLU A 89 0.23 4.55 16.35
N HIS A 90 1.05 5.50 15.87
CA HIS A 90 2.41 5.75 16.36
C HIS A 90 2.54 7.16 16.93
N ALA A 91 1.77 7.45 17.98
CA ALA A 91 1.67 8.78 18.58
C ALA A 91 3.00 9.31 19.18
N GLU A 92 3.95 8.43 19.46
CA GLU A 92 5.29 8.75 19.94
C GLU A 92 6.26 9.21 18.84
N VAL A 93 5.92 9.01 17.58
CA VAL A 93 6.81 9.31 16.44
C VAL A 93 6.65 10.77 16.01
N GLU A 94 7.73 11.53 16.10
CA GLU A 94 7.74 12.95 15.70
C GLU A 94 7.97 13.15 14.19
N LYS A 95 8.59 12.17 13.52
CA LYS A 95 9.05 12.30 12.12
C LYS A 95 8.82 11.00 11.34
N PHE A 96 8.06 11.11 10.26
CA PHE A 96 7.81 10.04 9.30
C PHE A 96 8.55 10.33 7.99
N GLY A 97 9.40 9.41 7.55
CA GLY A 97 10.02 9.47 6.23
C GLY A 97 9.08 8.86 5.18
N VAL A 98 8.79 9.60 4.11
CA VAL A 98 7.92 9.15 3.01
C VAL A 98 8.70 9.15 1.70
N PHE A 99 8.98 7.97 1.18
CA PHE A 99 9.71 7.79 -0.08
C PHE A 99 8.75 7.37 -1.19
N SER A 100 8.75 8.09 -2.31
CA SER A 100 7.88 7.79 -3.44
C SER A 100 8.66 7.63 -4.74
N CYS A 101 8.44 6.51 -5.42
CA CYS A 101 8.94 6.23 -6.77
C CYS A 101 7.75 5.80 -7.64
N GLY A 102 7.52 6.47 -8.76
CA GLY A 102 6.42 6.17 -9.68
C GLY A 102 5.99 7.35 -10.54
N PRO A 103 4.78 7.28 -11.15
CA PRO A 103 4.32 8.31 -12.07
C PRO A 103 4.23 9.69 -11.41
N PRO A 104 4.62 10.79 -12.09
CA PRO A 104 4.62 12.13 -11.51
C PRO A 104 3.28 12.55 -10.86
N PRO A 105 2.10 12.25 -11.44
CA PRO A 105 0.83 12.61 -10.79
C PRO A 105 0.62 11.94 -9.42
N MET A 106 1.15 10.72 -9.24
CA MET A 106 1.03 9.99 -7.97
C MET A 106 2.02 10.55 -6.95
N THR A 107 3.29 10.74 -7.32
CA THR A 107 4.31 11.26 -6.41
C THR A 107 4.01 12.70 -5.98
N SER A 108 3.54 13.57 -6.89
CA SER A 108 3.08 14.92 -6.54
C SER A 108 1.86 14.93 -5.61
N CYS A 109 0.99 13.91 -5.69
CA CYS A 109 -0.13 13.78 -4.75
C CYS A 109 0.36 13.45 -3.33
N VAL A 110 1.35 12.56 -3.22
CA VAL A 110 2.00 12.21 -1.95
C VAL A 110 2.69 13.44 -1.35
N GLU A 111 3.48 14.16 -2.16
CA GLU A 111 4.18 15.39 -1.76
C GLU A 111 3.21 16.44 -1.19
N GLN A 112 2.15 16.74 -1.94
CA GLN A 112 1.14 17.73 -1.53
C GLN A 112 0.41 17.30 -0.26
N THR A 113 0.23 16.00 -0.04
CA THR A 113 -0.41 15.48 1.17
C THR A 113 0.51 15.67 2.38
N CYS A 114 1.79 15.31 2.26
CA CYS A 114 2.79 15.56 3.30
C CYS A 114 2.87 17.06 3.63
N ALA A 115 2.98 17.93 2.61
CA ALA A 115 3.03 19.38 2.79
C ALA A 115 1.77 19.98 3.44
N LYS A 116 0.59 19.37 3.24
CA LYS A 116 -0.65 19.78 3.91
C LYS A 116 -0.67 19.35 5.37
N LEU A 117 -0.24 18.13 5.68
CA LEU A 117 -0.21 17.61 7.05
C LEU A 117 0.80 18.36 7.92
N ASN A 118 1.95 18.72 7.36
CA ASN A 118 2.99 19.50 8.06
C ASN A 118 2.59 20.95 8.43
N LYS A 119 1.41 21.41 8.01
CA LYS A 119 0.89 22.74 8.42
C LYS A 119 0.24 22.72 9.80
N TYR A 120 -0.05 21.53 10.33
CA TYR A 120 -0.67 21.35 11.64
C TYR A 120 0.41 20.98 12.66
N GLU A 121 0.16 21.27 13.94
CA GLU A 121 1.04 20.82 15.02
C GLU A 121 0.93 19.30 15.18
N GLY A 122 2.06 18.63 15.39
CA GLY A 122 2.16 17.18 15.54
C GLY A 122 3.35 16.60 14.78
N ALA A 123 3.23 15.33 14.42
CA ALA A 123 4.27 14.64 13.66
C ALA A 123 4.47 15.25 12.27
N SER A 124 5.72 15.26 11.83
CA SER A 124 6.12 15.80 10.53
C SER A 124 6.41 14.70 9.51
N PHE A 125 5.99 14.92 8.27
CA PHE A 125 6.19 14.03 7.12
C PHE A 125 7.27 14.59 6.20
N LEU A 126 8.40 13.90 6.12
CA LEU A 126 9.54 14.25 5.26
C LEU A 126 9.43 13.48 3.96
N HIS A 127 8.98 14.15 2.89
CA HIS A 127 8.80 13.53 1.59
C HIS A 127 10.09 13.56 0.75
N HIS A 128 10.42 12.42 0.17
CA HIS A 128 11.56 12.20 -0.71
C HIS A 128 11.07 11.59 -2.03
N PHE A 129 11.42 12.23 -3.13
CA PHE A 129 11.24 11.65 -4.46
C PHE A 129 12.45 10.78 -4.79
N GLU A 130 12.20 9.51 -5.08
CA GLU A 130 13.23 8.53 -5.39
C GLU A 130 13.09 8.06 -6.84
N ASN A 131 14.22 7.83 -7.49
CA ASN A 131 14.30 7.27 -8.84
C ASN A 131 15.37 6.16 -8.85
N PHE A 132 14.92 4.95 -8.49
CA PHE A 132 15.75 3.75 -8.36
C PHE A 132 15.94 3.01 -9.69
#